data_AF-A0A497B9T3-F1
#
_entry.id   AF-A0A497B9T3-F1
#
_cell.length_a   1.000
_cell.length_b   1.000
_cell.length_c   1.000
_cell.angle_alpha   90.00
_cell.angle_beta   90.00
_cell.angle_gamma   90.00
#
_symmetry.space_group_name_H-M   'P 1'
#
loop_
_entity.id
_entity.type
_entity.pdbx_description
1 polymer ?
#
loop_
_entity_poly.entity_id
_entity_poly.type
_entity_poly.pdbx_seq_one_letter_code
_entity_poly.pdbx_strand_id
1 'polypeptide(L)'
;MKTANYKGSHFAVFPEELVRRCLKAGCPKEVCIKCGRPKVRKYEVVQRKWEDLTKEEQDFLRRRYGLDKRGKYKGQSTKDFSGEDNPSNRKRRIVQSLLKTRRFVGWVPSCKCNVDFRPGIVLDPFLGSGTTAVVAKELGLFFIGIELNPKYIKLAKNRLRSSITNYLNERNI
;
A
#
# COMPACT_ATOMS: atom_id res chain seq x y z
N MET A 1 14.77 5.54 -18.74
CA MET A 1 13.63 6.40 -18.36
C MET A 1 12.93 6.81 -19.66
N LYS A 2 11.76 6.26 -19.97
CA LYS A 2 11.06 6.58 -21.24
C LYS A 2 10.46 7.98 -21.12
N THR A 3 10.88 8.89 -21.99
CA THR A 3 10.33 10.24 -22.13
C THR A 3 8.92 10.12 -22.72
N ALA A 4 7.91 10.65 -22.03
CA ALA A 4 6.57 10.74 -22.58
C ALA A 4 6.53 11.89 -23.60
N ASN A 5 6.11 11.60 -24.84
CA ASN A 5 5.99 12.59 -25.90
C ASN A 5 4.84 13.56 -25.58
N TYR A 6 5.18 14.74 -25.06
CA TYR A 6 4.24 15.85 -24.89
C TYR A 6 4.36 16.82 -26.08
N LYS A 7 3.29 17.00 -26.86
CA LYS A 7 3.22 17.91 -28.02
C LYS A 7 3.01 19.38 -27.61
N GLY A 8 3.88 19.93 -26.77
CA GLY A 8 3.84 21.34 -26.37
C GLY A 8 5.26 21.88 -26.15
N SER A 9 5.41 23.20 -26.26
CA SER A 9 6.67 23.94 -26.09
C SER A 9 7.47 23.36 -24.91
N HIS A 10 8.75 23.02 -25.14
CA HIS A 10 9.62 22.33 -24.18
C HIS A 10 9.71 23.08 -22.85
N PHE A 11 8.82 22.75 -21.93
CA PHE A 11 8.94 23.05 -20.52
C PHE A 11 9.49 21.80 -19.84
N ALA A 12 10.35 21.96 -18.83
CA ALA A 12 10.93 20.86 -18.06
C ALA A 12 9.85 20.20 -17.17
N VAL A 13 8.91 19.50 -17.80
CA VAL A 13 7.79 18.86 -17.13
C VAL A 13 8.22 17.45 -16.74
N PHE A 14 8.27 17.17 -15.44
CA PHE A 14 8.54 15.80 -14.95
C PHE A 14 7.47 14.83 -15.45
N PRO A 15 7.83 13.55 -15.73
CA PRO A 15 6.85 12.53 -16.10
C PRO A 15 5.78 12.35 -15.01
N GLU A 16 4.51 12.28 -15.42
CA GLU A 16 3.36 12.10 -14.48
C GLU A 16 3.50 10.85 -13.60
N GLU A 17 4.08 9.78 -14.13
CA GLU A 17 4.28 8.53 -13.39
C GLU A 17 5.29 8.70 -12.23
N LEU A 18 6.31 9.55 -12.39
CA LEU A 18 7.25 9.84 -11.31
C LEU A 18 6.50 10.53 -10.16
N VAL A 19 5.74 11.57 -10.50
CA VAL A 19 4.92 12.32 -9.54
C VAL A 19 3.91 11.38 -8.86
N ARG A 20 3.24 10.50 -9.62
CA ARG A 20 2.26 9.54 -9.09
C ARG A 20 2.87 8.64 -8.02
N ARG A 21 4.08 8.14 -8.23
CA ARG A 21 4.81 7.33 -7.23
C ARG A 21 5.12 8.13 -5.98
N CYS A 22 5.63 9.36 -6.13
CA CYS A 22 5.92 10.26 -5.01
C CYS A 22 4.67 10.54 -4.19
N LEU A 23 3.53 10.86 -4.83
CA LEU A 23 2.29 11.16 -4.12
C LEU A 23 1.70 9.91 -3.45
N LYS A 24 1.71 8.74 -4.09
CA LYS A 24 1.24 7.48 -3.47
C LYS A 24 2.08 7.06 -2.26
N ALA A 25 3.37 7.41 -2.24
CA ALA A 25 4.28 7.09 -1.14
C ALA A 25 4.22 8.13 0.00
N GLY A 26 4.14 9.41 -0.34
CA GLY A 26 4.29 10.51 0.62
C GLY A 26 2.98 11.12 1.12
N CYS A 27 1.89 11.06 0.35
CA CYS A 27 0.62 11.68 0.72
C CYS A 27 -0.41 10.61 1.14
N PRO A 28 -0.96 10.68 2.37
CA PRO A 28 -2.01 9.77 2.79
C PRO A 28 -3.28 9.97 1.97
N LYS A 29 -3.96 8.87 1.61
CA LYS A 29 -5.24 8.95 0.85
C LYS A 29 -6.29 9.78 1.58
N GLU A 30 -6.38 9.61 2.90
CA GLU A 30 -7.36 10.27 3.76
C GLU A 30 -6.76 10.65 5.11
N VAL A 31 -7.14 11.82 5.61
CA VAL A 31 -6.71 12.38 6.89
C VAL A 31 -7.91 12.85 7.72
N CYS A 32 -7.82 12.70 9.03
CA CYS A 32 -8.84 13.13 9.98
C CYS A 32 -9.06 14.65 9.87
N ILE A 33 -10.32 15.10 9.76
CA ILE A 33 -10.64 16.53 9.63
C ILE A 33 -10.25 17.34 10.87
N LYS A 34 -10.23 16.72 12.06
CA LYS A 34 -9.93 17.38 13.32
C LYS A 34 -8.44 17.46 13.62
N CYS A 35 -7.69 16.37 13.42
CA CYS A 35 -6.30 16.27 13.87
C CYS A 35 -5.27 16.00 12.76
N GLY A 36 -5.71 15.81 11.51
CA GLY A 36 -4.82 15.57 10.37
C GLY A 36 -4.14 14.20 10.34
N ARG A 37 -4.36 13.32 11.33
CA ARG A 37 -3.78 11.98 11.33
C ARG A 37 -4.37 11.12 10.20
N PRO A 38 -3.54 10.32 9.50
CA PRO A 38 -3.99 9.54 8.35
C PRO A 38 -4.73 8.27 8.74
N LYS A 39 -5.54 7.72 7.84
CA LYS A 39 -5.94 6.31 7.97
C LYS A 39 -4.74 5.40 7.71
N VAL A 40 -4.66 4.29 8.44
CA VAL A 40 -3.60 3.29 8.31
C VAL A 40 -4.17 1.95 7.85
N ARG A 41 -3.33 1.14 7.22
CA ARG A 41 -3.73 -0.20 6.79
C ARG A 41 -3.90 -1.11 8.00
N LYS A 42 -5.05 -1.78 8.10
CA LYS A 42 -5.30 -2.84 9.08
C LYS A 42 -5.12 -4.20 8.42
N TYR A 43 -4.33 -5.04 9.07
CA TYR A 43 -4.18 -6.45 8.71
C TYR A 43 -4.64 -7.31 9.87
N GLU A 44 -5.36 -8.37 9.56
CA GLU A 44 -5.72 -9.42 10.51
C GLU A 44 -4.92 -10.67 10.23
N VAL A 45 -4.47 -11.33 11.29
CA VAL A 45 -3.79 -12.62 11.18
C VAL A 45 -4.87 -13.70 11.04
N VAL A 46 -4.90 -14.36 9.90
CA VAL A 46 -5.83 -15.46 9.59
C VAL A 46 -5.05 -16.76 9.63
N GLN A 47 -5.53 -17.73 10.40
CA GLN A 47 -5.00 -19.09 10.41
C GLN A 47 -5.60 -19.84 9.20
N ARG A 48 -4.79 -20.13 8.19
CA ARG A 48 -5.20 -21.01 7.08
C ARG A 48 -5.22 -22.45 7.57
N LYS A 49 -6.13 -23.25 7.03
CA LYS A 49 -6.06 -24.70 7.20
C LYS A 49 -5.08 -25.28 6.19
N TRP A 50 -4.58 -26.48 6.47
CA TRP A 50 -3.65 -27.17 5.58
C TRP A 50 -4.29 -27.46 4.22
N GLU A 51 -5.59 -27.76 4.24
CA GLU A 51 -6.41 -28.09 3.07
C GLU A 51 -6.62 -26.88 2.15
N ASP A 52 -6.50 -25.66 2.67
CA ASP A 52 -6.66 -24.41 1.90
C ASP A 52 -5.37 -24.04 1.12
N LEU A 53 -4.29 -24.81 1.27
CA LEU A 53 -3.02 -24.60 0.57
C LEU A 53 -3.05 -25.21 -0.82
N THR A 54 -2.43 -24.55 -1.80
CA THR A 54 -2.22 -25.14 -3.12
C THR A 54 -1.30 -26.35 -3.03
N LYS A 55 -1.35 -27.24 -4.03
CA LYS A 55 -0.48 -28.42 -4.06
C LYS A 55 1.00 -28.04 -4.01
N GLU A 56 1.38 -26.96 -4.69
CA GLU A 56 2.75 -26.45 -4.68
C GLU A 56 3.16 -25.94 -3.28
N GLU A 57 2.28 -25.21 -2.59
CA GLU A 57 2.50 -24.76 -1.21
C GLU A 57 2.66 -25.96 -0.26
N GLN A 58 1.78 -26.95 -0.36
CA GLN A 58 1.84 -28.17 0.47
C GLN A 58 3.13 -28.94 0.22
N ASP A 59 3.51 -29.17 -1.04
CA ASP A 59 4.71 -29.92 -1.40
C ASP A 59 5.99 -29.18 -0.99
N PHE A 60 6.03 -27.86 -1.15
CA PHE A 60 7.13 -27.03 -0.66
C PHE A 60 7.30 -27.17 0.85
N LEU A 61 6.22 -27.02 1.62
CA LEU A 61 6.27 -27.12 3.07
C LEU A 61 6.65 -28.53 3.54
N ARG A 62 6.13 -29.58 2.89
CA ARG A 62 6.49 -30.97 3.18
C ARG A 62 7.96 -31.25 2.95
N ARG A 63 8.51 -30.82 1.81
CA ARG A 63 9.95 -31.00 1.48
C ARG A 63 10.85 -30.19 2.41
N ARG A 64 10.53 -28.91 2.64
CA ARG A 64 11.38 -28.00 3.42
C ARG A 64 11.38 -28.30 4.92
N TYR A 65 10.23 -28.68 5.47
CA TYR A 65 10.07 -28.86 6.93
C TYR A 65 9.93 -30.32 7.36
N GLY A 66 9.87 -31.27 6.42
CA GLY A 66 9.72 -32.70 6.72
C GLY A 66 8.34 -33.02 7.28
N LEU A 67 7.29 -32.50 6.64
CA LEU A 67 5.90 -32.70 7.04
C LEU A 67 5.29 -33.92 6.34
N ASP A 68 4.33 -34.56 7.02
CA ASP A 68 3.56 -35.63 6.41
C ASP A 68 2.55 -35.10 5.36
N LYS A 69 1.80 -36.01 4.72
CA LYS A 69 0.75 -35.65 3.75
C LYS A 69 -0.37 -34.79 4.34
N ARG A 70 -0.49 -34.71 5.68
CA ARG A 70 -1.48 -33.94 6.42
C ARG A 70 -0.88 -32.67 7.06
N GLY A 71 0.35 -32.29 6.68
CA GLY A 71 1.00 -31.08 7.17
C GLY A 71 1.57 -31.16 8.60
N LYS A 72 1.65 -32.35 9.20
CA LYS A 72 2.12 -32.53 10.57
C LYS A 72 3.59 -32.94 10.63
N TYR A 73 4.31 -32.40 11.61
CA TYR A 73 5.69 -32.79 11.93
C TYR A 73 5.71 -33.87 13.03
N LYS A 74 6.25 -35.04 12.70
CA LYS A 74 6.29 -36.22 13.59
C LYS A 74 7.66 -36.52 14.21
N GLY A 75 8.71 -35.77 13.87
CA GLY A 75 10.06 -36.04 14.37
C GLY A 75 10.15 -35.88 15.90
N GLN A 76 10.77 -36.86 16.55
CA GLN A 76 11.06 -36.84 17.99
C GLN A 76 12.54 -36.54 18.22
N SER A 77 12.83 -35.83 19.30
CA SER A 77 14.21 -35.52 19.69
C SER A 77 14.81 -36.76 20.35
N THR A 78 16.02 -37.14 19.94
CA THR A 78 16.73 -38.32 20.47
C THR A 78 17.53 -38.04 21.75
N LYS A 79 17.66 -36.76 22.12
CA LYS A 79 18.32 -36.32 23.35
C LYS A 79 17.25 -36.00 24.40
N ASP A 80 17.51 -36.38 25.64
CA ASP A 80 16.67 -36.02 26.78
C ASP A 80 16.91 -34.55 27.13
N PHE A 81 15.92 -33.73 26.80
CA PHE A 81 15.89 -32.34 27.19
C PHE A 81 14.99 -32.22 28.44
N SER A 82 15.52 -31.68 29.53
CA SER A 82 14.72 -31.35 30.71
C SER A 82 13.89 -30.09 30.43
N GLY A 83 12.56 -30.24 30.36
CA GLY A 83 11.59 -29.16 30.16
C GLY A 83 10.65 -29.32 28.96
N GLU A 84 9.56 -28.55 28.91
CA GLU A 84 8.53 -28.65 27.87
C GLU A 84 8.99 -28.15 26.48
N ASP A 85 10.02 -27.29 26.42
CA ASP A 85 10.45 -26.61 25.19
C ASP A 85 11.59 -27.33 24.45
N ASN A 86 11.33 -28.57 24.02
CA ASN A 86 12.27 -29.36 23.23
C ASN A 86 12.29 -28.95 21.72
N PRO A 87 13.35 -29.28 20.96
CA PRO A 87 13.49 -28.92 19.55
C PRO A 87 12.31 -29.37 18.66
N SER A 88 11.74 -30.54 18.95
CA SER A 88 10.57 -31.07 18.25
C SER A 88 9.31 -30.22 18.46
N ASN A 89 9.05 -29.77 19.68
CA ASN A 89 7.92 -28.90 20.03
C ASN A 89 8.08 -27.51 19.41
N ARG A 90 9.29 -26.96 19.41
CA ARG A 90 9.59 -25.71 18.69
C ARG A 90 9.29 -25.83 17.20
N LYS A 91 9.73 -26.91 16.56
CA LYS A 91 9.49 -27.13 15.13
C LYS A 91 7.99 -27.27 14.81
N ARG A 92 7.20 -27.91 15.67
CA ARG A 92 5.73 -27.97 15.53
C ARG A 92 5.09 -26.57 15.59
N ARG A 93 5.50 -25.74 16.55
CA ARG A 93 5.00 -24.35 16.67
C ARG A 93 5.36 -23.51 15.44
N ILE A 94 6.59 -23.64 14.94
CA ILE A 94 7.03 -22.93 13.72
C ILE A 94 6.13 -23.32 12.55
N VAL A 95 5.92 -24.62 12.32
CA VAL A 95 5.09 -25.11 11.21
C VAL A 95 3.65 -24.59 11.31
N GLN A 96 3.05 -24.63 12.51
CA GLN A 96 1.71 -24.06 12.72
C GLN A 96 1.67 -22.54 12.48
N SER A 97 2.75 -21.83 12.80
CA SER A 97 2.86 -20.39 12.54
C SER A 97 3.02 -20.06 11.06
N LEU A 98 3.61 -20.94 10.24
CA LEU A 98 3.73 -20.73 8.78
C LEU A 98 2.38 -20.72 8.06
N LEU A 99 1.36 -21.33 8.67
CA LEU A 99 -0.02 -21.30 8.17
C LEU A 99 -0.76 -19.99 8.54
N LYS A 100 -0.13 -19.11 9.32
CA LYS A 100 -0.68 -17.77 9.62
C LYS A 100 -0.36 -16.85 8.45
N THR A 101 -1.41 -16.34 7.81
CA THR A 101 -1.28 -15.28 6.80
C THR A 101 -1.83 -13.96 7.31
N ARG A 102 -1.40 -12.86 6.70
CA ARG A 102 -1.95 -11.53 6.97
C ARG A 102 -2.96 -11.19 5.87
N ARG A 103 -4.22 -11.04 6.25
CA ARG A 103 -5.27 -10.56 5.36
C ARG A 103 -5.43 -9.06 5.52
N PHE A 104 -5.40 -8.31 4.42
CA PHE A 104 -5.74 -6.89 4.44
C PHE A 104 -7.24 -6.73 4.68
N VAL A 105 -7.60 -5.95 5.70
CA VAL A 105 -9.00 -5.74 6.11
C VAL A 105 -9.54 -4.42 5.58
N GLY A 106 -8.65 -3.44 5.39
CA GLY A 106 -9.01 -2.10 4.94
C GLY A 106 -8.21 -1.02 5.64
N TRP A 107 -8.74 0.21 5.53
CA TRP A 107 -8.15 1.40 6.11
C TRP A 107 -8.90 1.80 7.38
N VAL A 108 -8.18 2.01 8.48
CA VAL A 108 -8.76 2.37 9.77
C VAL A 108 -8.19 3.69 10.31
N PRO A 109 -8.96 4.44 11.11
CA PRO A 109 -8.45 5.61 11.81
C PRO A 109 -7.22 5.30 12.67
N SER A 110 -6.16 6.11 12.54
CA SER A 110 -5.03 6.09 13.49
C SER A 110 -5.25 7.01 14.71
N CYS A 111 -6.41 7.66 14.77
CA CYS A 111 -6.79 8.60 15.83
C CYS A 111 -8.13 8.21 16.44
N LYS A 112 -8.37 8.67 17.68
CA LYS A 112 -9.63 8.46 18.42
C LYS A 112 -10.64 9.62 18.26
N CYS A 113 -10.43 10.52 17.30
CA CYS A 113 -11.24 11.74 17.18
C CYS A 113 -12.71 11.48 16.83
N ASN A 114 -13.03 10.30 16.28
CA ASN A 114 -14.37 9.89 15.88
C ASN A 114 -15.10 10.95 15.03
N VAL A 115 -14.39 11.46 14.03
CA VAL A 115 -14.90 12.41 13.03
C VAL A 115 -14.59 11.88 11.63
N ASP A 116 -15.21 12.50 10.63
CA ASP A 116 -14.97 12.17 9.23
C ASP A 116 -13.54 12.44 8.77
N PHE A 117 -13.25 11.92 7.59
CA PHE A 117 -11.97 12.04 6.93
C PHE A 117 -12.13 12.78 5.61
N ARG A 118 -11.10 13.55 5.26
CA ARG A 118 -10.99 14.22 3.96
C ARG A 118 -9.78 13.69 3.21
N PRO A 119 -9.69 13.88 1.88
CA PRO A 119 -8.48 13.57 1.15
C PRO A 119 -7.23 14.23 1.72
N GLY A 120 -6.08 13.56 1.57
CA GLY A 120 -4.78 14.17 1.86
C GLY A 120 -4.51 15.39 0.97
N ILE A 121 -3.67 16.30 1.46
CA ILE A 121 -3.35 17.57 0.78
C ILE A 121 -1.87 17.54 0.36
N VAL A 122 -1.62 17.84 -0.91
CA VAL A 122 -0.27 17.98 -1.48
C VAL A 122 0.07 19.45 -1.62
N LEU A 123 1.22 19.89 -1.10
CA LEU A 123 1.74 21.23 -1.35
C LEU A 123 2.85 21.15 -2.39
N ASP A 124 2.73 21.94 -3.46
CA ASP A 124 3.80 22.15 -4.44
C ASP A 124 4.13 23.65 -4.54
N PRO A 125 5.23 24.13 -3.93
CA PRO A 125 5.61 25.54 -3.97
C PRO A 125 6.15 26.00 -5.33
N PHE A 126 6.42 25.07 -6.26
CA PHE A 126 6.96 25.34 -7.59
C PHE A 126 6.16 24.57 -8.64
N LEU A 127 4.86 24.86 -8.71
CA LEU A 127 3.89 24.07 -9.46
C LEU A 127 4.22 23.96 -10.96
N GLY A 128 4.85 24.98 -11.54
CA GLY A 128 5.21 25.03 -12.95
C GLY A 128 3.99 24.79 -13.84
N SER A 129 4.10 23.84 -14.77
CA SER A 129 3.02 23.50 -15.69
C SER A 129 1.87 22.69 -15.04
N GLY A 130 1.90 22.44 -13.73
CA GLY A 130 0.76 21.85 -13.02
C GLY A 130 0.73 20.33 -12.92
N THR A 131 1.83 19.62 -13.23
CA THR A 131 1.84 18.14 -13.20
C THR A 131 1.47 17.57 -11.83
N THR A 132 1.99 18.15 -10.74
CA THR A 132 1.65 17.72 -9.37
C THR A 132 0.17 17.86 -9.07
N ALA A 133 -0.43 18.98 -9.47
CA ALA A 133 -1.85 19.24 -9.27
C ALA A 133 -2.76 18.31 -10.09
N VAL A 134 -2.40 18.06 -11.36
CA VAL A 134 -3.13 17.12 -12.23
C VAL A 134 -3.12 15.72 -11.62
N VAL A 135 -1.95 15.20 -11.26
CA VAL A 135 -1.82 13.86 -10.69
C VAL A 135 -2.49 13.76 -9.31
N ALA A 136 -2.38 14.81 -8.48
CA ALA A 136 -3.09 14.86 -7.19
C ALA A 136 -4.62 14.77 -7.40
N LYS A 137 -5.17 15.55 -8.34
CA LYS A 137 -6.61 15.50 -8.68
C LYS A 137 -7.04 14.13 -9.19
N GLU A 138 -6.25 13.49 -10.05
CA GLU A 138 -6.55 12.14 -10.55
C GLU A 138 -6.55 11.08 -9.44
N LEU A 139 -5.66 11.21 -8.45
CA LEU A 139 -5.63 10.36 -7.25
C LEU A 139 -6.73 10.72 -6.24
N GLY A 140 -7.52 11.76 -6.52
CA GLY A 140 -8.54 12.34 -5.63
C GLY A 140 -7.97 12.92 -4.34
N LEU A 141 -6.73 13.39 -4.39
CA LEU A 141 -6.10 14.19 -3.35
C LEU A 141 -6.44 15.67 -3.54
N PHE A 142 -6.43 16.41 -2.45
CA PHE A 142 -6.39 17.86 -2.50
C PHE A 142 -4.97 18.33 -2.80
N PHE A 143 -4.85 19.53 -3.36
CA PHE A 143 -3.55 20.14 -3.61
C PHE A 143 -3.59 21.66 -3.42
N ILE A 144 -2.43 22.21 -3.08
CA ILE A 144 -2.14 23.64 -3.07
C ILE A 144 -0.88 23.81 -3.93
N GLY A 145 -1.00 24.54 -5.02
CA GLY A 145 0.11 24.79 -5.93
C GLY A 145 0.41 26.29 -6.00
N ILE A 146 1.69 26.65 -5.88
CA ILE A 146 2.16 28.03 -5.98
C ILE A 146 3.03 28.15 -7.24
N GLU A 147 2.78 29.19 -8.03
CA GLU A 147 3.56 29.50 -9.23
C GLU A 147 3.54 31.01 -9.43
N LEU A 148 4.69 31.60 -9.76
CA LEU A 148 4.84 33.05 -9.94
C LEU A 148 4.63 33.45 -11.40
N ASN A 149 5.02 32.59 -12.35
CA ASN A 149 5.00 32.91 -13.77
C ASN A 149 3.57 32.80 -14.35
N PRO A 150 2.99 33.91 -14.85
CA PRO A 150 1.64 33.91 -15.42
C PRO A 150 1.44 32.92 -16.59
N LYS A 151 2.49 32.65 -17.37
CA LYS A 151 2.44 31.68 -18.48
C LYS A 151 2.24 30.26 -17.96
N TYR A 152 2.95 29.87 -16.90
CA TYR A 152 2.79 28.55 -16.27
C TYR A 152 1.46 28.41 -15.55
N ILE A 153 0.98 29.48 -14.87
CA ILE A 153 -0.36 29.50 -14.28
C ILE A 153 -1.43 29.21 -15.34
N LYS A 154 -1.35 29.83 -16.53
CA LYS A 154 -2.30 29.59 -17.62
C LYS A 154 -2.26 28.14 -18.10
N LEU A 155 -1.07 27.56 -18.26
CA LEU A 155 -0.90 26.16 -18.66
C LEU A 155 -1.45 25.19 -17.61
N ALA A 156 -1.12 25.40 -16.34
CA ALA A 156 -1.60 24.57 -15.23
C ALA A 156 -3.14 24.60 -15.13
N LYS A 157 -3.76 25.79 -15.25
CA LYS A 157 -5.21 25.94 -15.28
C LYS A 157 -5.86 25.18 -16.44
N ASN A 158 -5.27 25.24 -17.64
CA ASN A 158 -5.78 24.52 -18.80
C ASN A 158 -5.71 23.00 -18.59
N ARG A 159 -4.58 22.47 -18.13
CA ARG A 159 -4.44 21.03 -17.82
C ARG A 159 -5.41 20.57 -16.74
N LEU A 160 -5.58 21.36 -15.68
CA LEU A 160 -6.53 21.07 -14.61
C LEU A 160 -7.99 21.04 -15.07
N ARG A 161 -8.38 21.89 -16.01
CA ARG A 161 -9.72 21.87 -16.62
C ARG A 161 -9.94 20.60 -17.45
N SER A 162 -8.94 20.15 -18.19
CA SER A 162 -9.04 18.94 -19.03
C SER A 162 -8.89 17.63 -18.24
N SER A 163 -8.28 17.66 -17.06
CA SER A 163 -8.12 16.47 -16.21
C SER A 163 -9.45 16.01 -15.58
N ILE A 164 -9.75 14.71 -15.67
CA ILE A 164 -10.94 14.08 -15.08
C ILE A 164 -10.56 13.47 -13.73
N THR A 165 -11.48 13.55 -12.76
CA THR A 165 -11.31 12.89 -11.45
C THR A 165 -11.70 11.41 -11.58
N ASN A 166 -10.74 10.49 -11.47
CA ASN A 166 -10.97 9.03 -11.56
C ASN A 166 -11.46 8.39 -10.25
N TYR A 167 -11.78 9.19 -9.24
CA TYR A 167 -11.95 8.75 -7.85
C TYR A 167 -13.15 7.81 -7.60
N LEU A 168 -14.08 7.70 -8.55
CA LEU A 168 -15.29 6.89 -8.40
C LEU A 168 -15.08 5.38 -8.69
N ASN A 169 -13.97 4.98 -9.33
CA ASN A 169 -13.78 3.57 -9.73
C ASN A 169 -13.08 2.69 -8.67
N GLU A 170 -12.32 3.27 -7.72
CA GLU A 170 -11.53 2.49 -6.73
C GLU A 170 -12.25 2.23 -5.39
N ARG A 171 -13.51 2.64 -5.22
CA ARG A 171 -14.29 2.40 -3.98
C ARG A 171 -15.14 1.11 -3.99
N ASN A 172 -15.11 0.34 -5.09
CA ASN A 172 -15.89 -0.91 -5.27
C ASN A 172 -15.04 -2.19 -5.23
N ILE A 173 -14.00 -2.26 -4.37
CA ILE A 173 -13.25 -3.52 -4.11
C ILE A 173 -13.01 -3.68 -2.62
#